data_AF-A0A1I6PP02-F1
#
_entry.id   AF-A0A1I6PP02-F1
#
_cell.length_a   1.000
_cell.length_b   1.000
_cell.length_c   1.000
_cell.angle_alpha   90.00
_cell.angle_beta   90.00
_cell.angle_gamma   90.00
#
_symmetry.space_group_name_H-M   'P 1'
#
loop_
_entity.id
_entity.type
_entity.pdbx_description
1 polymer ?
#
loop_
_entity_poly.entity_id
_entity_poly.type
_entity_poly.pdbx_seq_one_letter_code
_entity_poly.pdbx_strand_id
1 'polypeptide(L)' 'MTREAALLESILIGFDQLGALWRAVDRVDPGSKEQLILESQAHATLLMIVKLGQRIGLDKDGLKALAVARRRPQ' A
#
# COMPACT_ATOMS: atom_id res chain seq x y z
N MET A 1 12.42 1.72 -19.91
CA MET A 1 11.88 1.75 -18.54
C MET A 1 13.03 1.47 -17.57
N THR A 2 13.27 2.31 -16.56
CA THR A 2 14.39 2.11 -15.60
C THR A 2 13.96 1.18 -14.46
N ARG A 3 14.91 0.55 -13.76
CA ARG A 3 14.64 -0.29 -12.57
C ARG A 3 13.88 0.49 -11.49
N GLU A 4 14.23 1.75 -11.28
CA GLU A 4 13.57 2.63 -10.31
C GLU A 4 12.12 2.94 -10.71
N ALA A 5 11.85 3.15 -12.00
CA ALA A 5 10.48 3.36 -12.49
C ALA A 5 9.59 2.13 -12.24
N ALA A 6 10.10 0.92 -12.47
CA ALA A 6 9.36 -0.31 -12.19
C ALA A 6 9.10 -0.53 -10.68
N LEU A 7 10.07 -0.18 -9.83
CA LEU A 7 9.89 -0.21 -8.37
C LEU A 7 8.85 0.82 -7.92
N LEU A 8 8.87 2.02 -8.49
CA LEU A 8 7.87 3.05 -8.22
C LEU A 8 6.47 2.61 -8.65
N GLU A 9 6.32 2.04 -9.85
CA GLU A 9 5.05 1.48 -10.32
C GLU A 9 4.52 0.37 -9.39
N SER A 10 5.40 -0.53 -8.94
CA SER A 10 5.05 -1.57 -7.97
C SER A 10 4.57 -0.99 -6.63
N ILE A 11 5.19 0.10 -6.16
CA ILE A 11 4.75 0.84 -4.96
C ILE A 11 3.36 1.43 -5.16
N LEU A 12 3.10 2.04 -6.32
CA LEU A 12 1.82 2.67 -6.64
C LEU A 12 0.69 1.63 -6.70
N ILE A 13 0.93 0.49 -7.35
CA ILE A 13 0.00 -0.66 -7.36
C ILE A 13 -0.24 -1.16 -5.93
N GLY A 14 0.82 -1.25 -5.11
CA GLY A 14 0.71 -1.61 -3.70
C GLY A 14 -0.23 -0.69 -2.93
N PHE A 15 -0.17 0.62 -3.15
CA PHE A 15 -1.09 1.57 -2.50
C PHE A 15 -2.55 1.37 -2.91
N ASP A 16 -2.81 1.07 -4.19
CA ASP A 16 -4.16 0.78 -4.67
C ASP A 16 -4.73 -0.50 -4.02
N GLN A 17 -3.90 -1.54 -3.94
CA GLN A 17 -4.25 -2.79 -3.26
C GLN A 17 -4.49 -2.59 -1.75
N LEU A 18 -3.62 -1.84 -1.08
CA LEU A 18 -3.76 -1.52 0.34
C LEU A 18 -5.08 -0.79 0.63
N GLY A 19 -5.43 0.20 -0.22
CA GLY A 19 -6.70 0.90 -0.11
C GLY A 19 -7.90 -0.01 -0.32
N ALA A 20 -7.81 -0.99 -1.24
CA ALA A 20 -8.87 -1.97 -1.46
C ALA A 20 -9.04 -2.93 -0.27
N LEU A 21 -7.94 -3.40 0.33
CA LEU A 21 -7.97 -4.26 1.50
C LEU A 21 -8.62 -3.58 2.70
N TRP A 22 -8.25 -2.33 3.02
CA TRP A 22 -8.89 -1.59 4.11
C TRP A 22 -10.39 -1.35 3.87
N ARG A 23 -10.79 -1.02 2.64
CA ARG A 23 -12.23 -0.94 2.30
C ARG A 23 -12.96 -2.28 2.43
N ALA A 24 -12.26 -3.41 2.27
CA ALA A 24 -12.84 -4.74 2.48
C ALA A 24 -12.94 -5.07 3.98
N VAL A 25 -11.91 -4.72 4.78
CA VAL A 25 -11.94 -4.81 6.25
C VAL A 25 -13.16 -4.07 6.81
N ASP A 26 -13.46 -2.87 6.31
CA ASP A 26 -14.60 -2.06 6.76
C ASP A 26 -15.98 -2.66 6.42
N ARG A 27 -16.03 -3.71 5.59
CA ARG A 27 -17.28 -4.32 5.08
C ARG A 27 -17.57 -5.71 5.66
N VAL A 28 -16.63 -6.30 6.39
CA VAL A 28 -16.79 -7.63 6.98
C VAL A 28 -17.14 -7.54 8.46
N ASP A 29 -17.69 -8.62 9.02
CA ASP A 29 -18.10 -8.64 10.43
C ASP A 29 -16.89 -8.40 11.36
N PRO A 30 -16.99 -7.43 12.29
CA PRO A 30 -15.93 -7.17 13.26
C PRO A 30 -15.63 -8.40 14.13
N GLY A 31 -14.35 -8.69 14.34
CA GLY A 31 -13.87 -9.87 15.07
C GLY A 31 -13.94 -11.17 14.27
N SER A 32 -14.43 -11.15 13.02
CA SER A 32 -14.47 -12.34 12.17
C SER A 32 -13.07 -12.78 11.75
N LYS A 33 -12.93 -14.07 11.46
CA LYS A 33 -11.70 -14.61 10.87
C LYS A 33 -11.35 -13.93 9.54
N GLU A 34 -12.35 -13.55 8.76
CA GLU A 34 -12.16 -12.85 7.49
C GLU A 34 -11.54 -11.47 7.70
N GLN A 35 -12.03 -10.70 8.68
CA GLN A 35 -11.43 -9.41 9.05
C GLN A 35 -9.95 -9.57 9.41
N LEU A 36 -9.61 -10.54 10.25
CA LEU A 36 -8.21 -10.79 10.67
C LEU A 36 -7.31 -11.16 9.48
N ILE A 37 -7.82 -11.92 8.51
CA ILE A 37 -7.08 -12.27 7.29
C ILE A 37 -6.84 -11.02 6.43
N LEU A 38 -7.89 -10.22 6.19
CA LEU A 38 -7.81 -9.01 5.39
C LEU A 38 -6.88 -7.96 6.03
N GLU A 39 -6.94 -7.79 7.34
CA GLU A 39 -6.02 -6.93 8.09
C GLU A 39 -4.59 -7.42 7.96
N SER A 40 -4.34 -8.72 8.14
CA SER A 40 -3.00 -9.30 7.99
C SER A 40 -2.43 -9.06 6.58
N GLN A 41 -3.26 -9.22 5.55
CA GLN A 41 -2.89 -8.90 4.17
C GLN A 41 -2.58 -7.41 4.00
N ALA A 42 -3.40 -6.51 4.56
CA ALA A 42 -3.17 -5.07 4.50
C ALA A 42 -1.82 -4.68 5.12
N HIS A 43 -1.50 -5.24 6.29
CA HIS A 43 -0.20 -5.02 6.94
C HIS A 43 0.97 -5.57 6.11
N ALA A 44 0.83 -6.76 5.52
CA ALA A 44 1.85 -7.34 4.65
C ALA A 44 2.11 -6.46 3.41
N THR A 45 1.05 -5.97 2.76
CA THR A 45 1.15 -5.04 1.62
C THR A 45 1.83 -3.73 2.04
N LEU A 46 1.50 -3.18 3.20
CA LEU A 46 2.17 -1.97 3.72
C LEU A 46 3.67 -2.21 3.94
N LEU A 47 4.06 -3.34 4.54
CA LEU A 47 5.47 -3.69 4.74
C LEU A 47 6.22 -3.85 3.41
N MET A 48 5.58 -4.45 2.41
CA MET A 48 6.14 -4.57 1.07
C MET A 48 6.39 -3.18 0.45
N ILE A 49 5.40 -2.28 0.48
CA ILE A 49 5.53 -0.91 -0.03
C ILE A 49 6.71 -0.19 0.62
N VAL A 50 6.82 -0.26 1.95
CA VAL A 50 7.93 0.37 2.69
C VAL A 50 9.29 -0.19 2.24
N LYS A 51 9.42 -1.52 2.14
CA LYS A 51 10.66 -2.16 1.71
C LYS A 51 11.03 -1.80 0.26
N LEU A 52 10.06 -1.65 -0.63
CA LEU A 52 10.31 -1.21 -2.00
C LEU A 52 10.70 0.27 -2.03
N GLY A 53 10.06 1.13 -1.23
CA GLY A 53 10.41 2.54 -1.10
C GLY A 53 11.86 2.74 -0.67
N GLN A 54 12.30 2.01 0.36
CA GLN A 54 13.67 2.04 0.85
C GLN A 54 14.71 1.68 -0.24
N ARG A 55 14.35 0.79 -1.19
CA ARG A 55 15.24 0.40 -2.30
C ARG A 55 15.47 1.51 -3.33
N ILE A 56 14.60 2.52 -3.36
CA ILE A 56 14.72 3.69 -4.25
C ILE A 56 14.92 5.00 -3.48
N GLY A 57 15.37 4.90 -2.22
CA GLY A 57 15.68 6.08 -1.40
C GLY A 57 14.47 6.85 -0.86
N LEU A 58 13.25 6.29 -0.94
CA LEU A 58 12.08 6.91 -0.30
C LEU A 58 12.08 6.61 1.20
N ASP A 59 12.06 7.66 2.00
CA ASP A 59 11.83 7.59 3.43
C ASP A 59 10.32 7.59 3.76
N LYS A 60 10.00 7.67 5.06
CA LYS A 60 8.61 7.70 5.54
C LYS A 60 7.81 8.86 4.94
N ASP A 61 8.43 10.03 4.83
CA ASP A 61 7.75 11.24 4.35
C ASP A 61 7.58 11.21 2.83
N GLY A 62 8.57 10.68 2.09
CA GLY A 62 8.48 10.41 0.66
C GLY A 62 7.38 9.41 0.32
N LEU A 63 7.28 8.31 1.06
CA LEU A 63 6.18 7.34 0.90
C LEU A 63 4.81 7.96 1.21
N LYS A 64 4.73 8.80 2.24
CA LYS A 64 3.50 9.51 2.58
C LYS A 64 3.09 10.51 1.49
N ALA A 65 4.04 11.28 0.97
CA ALA A 65 3.80 12.23 -0.12
C ALA A 65 3.31 11.51 -1.37
N LEU A 66 3.91 10.36 -1.71
CA LEU A 66 3.51 9.52 -2.82
C LEU A 66 2.08 8.97 -2.66
N ALA A 67 1.76 8.45 -1.46
CA ALA A 67 0.42 7.97 -1.14
C ALA A 67 -0.65 9.07 -1.25
N VAL A 68 -0.32 10.30 -0.83
CA VAL A 68 -1.20 11.46 -0.96
C VAL A 68 -1.37 11.86 -2.42
N ALA A 69 -0.29 11.97 -3.18
CA ALA A 69 -0.33 12.32 -4.59
C ALA A 69 -1.19 11.35 -5.39
N ARG A 70 -1.10 10.04 -5.11
CA ARG A 70 -1.90 9.00 -5.75
C ARG A 70 -3.41 9.12 -5.53
N ARG A 71 -3.84 9.72 -4.40
CA ARG A 71 -5.25 9.89 -4.00
C ARG A 71 -5.88 11.20 -4.48
N ARG A 72 -5.09 12.13 -5.01
CA ARG A 72 -5.64 13.37 -5.57
C ARG A 72 -6.34 13.03 -6.91
N PRO A 73 -7.62 13.43 -7.11
CA PRO A 73 -8.26 13.32 -8.41
C PRO A 73 -7.46 14.18 -9.40
N GLN A 74 -7.07 13.59 -10.52
CA GLN A 74 -6.56 14.31 -11.69
C GLN A 74 -7.74 14.83 -12.51
#